data_AF-M0GS76-F1
#
_entry.id   AF-M0GS76-F1
#
_cell.length_a   1.000
_cell.length_b   1.000
_cell.length_c   1.000
_cell.angle_alpha   90.00
_cell.angle_beta   90.00
_cell.angle_gamma   90.00
#
_symmetry.space_group_name_H-M   'P 1'
#
loop_
_entity.id
_entity.type
_entity.pdbx_description
1 polymer ?
#
loop_
_entity_poly.entity_id
_entity_poly.type
_entity_poly.pdbx_seq_one_letter_code
_entity_poly.pdbx_strand_id
1 'polypeptide(L)' 'MPNRSLDDFAGGDDPIPADDADDATDSDDADVRDVSTLATYRWTPEPAACPQCGESVQKRWLDGDEYVCLDCKDW' A
#
# COMPACT_ATOMS: atom_id res chain seq x y z
N MET A 1 -20.06 9.88 19.28
CA MET A 1 -18.59 10.04 19.23
C MET A 1 -18.29 10.93 18.04
N PRO A 2 -17.81 12.17 18.19
CA PRO A 2 -17.43 12.98 17.03
C PRO A 2 -16.22 12.34 16.36
N ASN A 3 -16.32 12.07 15.06
CA ASN A 3 -15.18 11.71 14.23
C ASN A 3 -14.17 12.86 14.27
N ARG A 4 -12.93 12.60 14.70
CA ARG A 4 -11.85 13.59 14.59
C ARG A 4 -11.55 13.81 13.11
N SER A 5 -11.72 15.04 12.62
CA SER A 5 -11.37 15.38 11.24
C SER A 5 -9.86 15.33 11.08
N LEU A 6 -9.38 14.93 9.90
CA LEU A 6 -7.95 14.91 9.56
C LEU A 6 -7.28 16.27 9.78
N ASP A 7 -8.04 17.36 9.72
CA ASP A 7 -7.58 18.74 9.91
C ASP A 7 -7.04 19.05 11.33
N ASP A 8 -7.49 18.33 12.37
CA ASP A 8 -6.96 18.51 13.75
C ASP A 8 -5.51 18.03 13.88
N PHE A 9 -5.07 17.12 13.01
CA PHE A 9 -3.70 16.62 12.97
C PHE A 9 -2.76 17.52 12.14
N ALA A 10 -3.31 18.36 11.25
CA ALA A 10 -2.54 19.21 10.36
C ALA A 10 -2.39 20.66 10.85
N GLY A 11 -3.20 21.09 11.83
CA GLY A 11 -3.36 22.50 12.22
C GLY A 11 -2.40 23.04 13.30
N GLY A 12 -1.11 22.70 13.24
CA GLY A 12 -0.07 23.34 14.07
C GLY A 12 0.74 24.32 13.23
N ASP A 13 0.42 25.60 13.31
CA ASP A 13 1.10 26.72 12.62
C ASP A 13 2.56 26.85 13.08
N ASP A 14 3.47 26.25 12.31
CA ASP A 14 4.92 26.52 12.34
C ASP A 14 5.35 26.83 10.90
N PRO A 15 6.05 27.95 10.62
CA PRO A 15 6.34 28.37 9.25
C PRO A 15 7.36 27.43 8.58
N ILE A 16 6.86 26.48 7.80
CA ILE A 16 7.68 25.57 6.99
C ILE A 16 8.32 26.35 5.83
N PRO A 17 9.65 26.43 5.70
CA PRO A 17 10.28 26.91 4.47
C PRO A 17 9.93 25.94 3.34
N ALA A 18 9.38 26.47 2.26
CA ALA A 18 9.14 25.74 1.03
C ALA A 18 10.47 25.39 0.38
N ASP A 19 10.99 24.21 0.68
CA ASP A 19 12.06 23.58 -0.07
C ASP A 19 11.65 22.13 -0.36
N ASP A 20 11.64 21.86 -1.66
CA ASP A 20 11.54 20.59 -2.35
C ASP A 20 10.28 19.71 -2.23
N ALA A 21 9.82 19.34 -3.42
CA ALA A 21 8.90 18.24 -3.64
C ALA A 21 9.63 16.95 -3.25
N ASP A 22 9.50 16.55 -2.00
CA ASP A 22 9.77 15.17 -1.58
C ASP A 22 8.71 14.27 -2.21
N ASP A 23 9.03 13.86 -3.43
CA ASP A 23 8.66 12.60 -4.05
C ASP A 23 8.59 11.53 -2.96
N ALA A 24 7.37 11.27 -2.46
CA ALA A 24 7.07 10.13 -1.61
C ALA A 24 7.14 8.86 -2.47
N THR A 25 8.31 8.61 -3.04
CA THR A 25 8.76 7.26 -3.32
C THR A 25 8.92 6.60 -1.96
N ASP A 26 7.80 6.09 -1.46
CA ASP A 26 7.74 4.98 -0.51
C ASP A 26 8.32 3.76 -1.23
N SER A 27 9.62 3.84 -1.54
CA SER A 27 10.44 2.64 -1.69
C SER A 27 10.57 2.12 -0.27
N ASP A 28 9.57 1.34 0.13
CA ASP A 28 9.68 0.37 1.21
C ASP A 28 10.83 -0.55 0.77
N ASP A 29 12.05 -0.09 1.08
CA ASP A 29 13.26 -0.90 1.11
C ASP A 29 12.85 -2.09 1.96
N ALA A 30 12.69 -3.22 1.29
CA ALA A 30 12.28 -4.46 1.89
C ALA A 30 13.38 -4.85 2.89
N ASP A 31 13.33 -4.25 4.07
CA ASP A 31 14.01 -4.68 5.27
C ASP A 31 13.38 -6.04 5.54
N VAL A 32 13.97 -7.07 4.94
CA VAL A 32 13.57 -8.47 5.07
C VAL A 32 13.83 -8.87 6.51
N ARG A 33 12.98 -8.37 7.42
CA ARG A 33 12.72 -9.02 8.68
C ARG A 33 12.10 -10.34 8.28
N ASP A 34 12.83 -11.42 8.52
CA ASP A 34 12.38 -12.81 8.38
C ASP A 34 11.26 -13.06 9.40
N VAL A 35 10.12 -12.41 9.17
CA VAL A 35 8.86 -12.72 9.80
C VAL A 35 8.12 -13.56 8.79
N SER A 36 7.85 -14.82 9.14
CA SER A 36 7.01 -15.74 8.37
C SER A 36 5.54 -15.33 8.30
N THR A 37 5.25 -14.04 8.48
CA THR A 37 3.93 -13.46 8.32
C THR A 37 3.73 -13.14 6.85
N LEU A 38 3.09 -14.07 6.12
CA LEU A 38 2.62 -13.79 4.77
C LEU A 38 1.78 -12.52 4.79
N ALA A 39 2.14 -11.55 3.94
CA ALA A 39 1.39 -10.32 3.81
C ALA A 39 -0.03 -10.64 3.29
N THR A 40 -1.06 -10.12 3.93
CA THR A 40 -2.45 -10.36 3.50
C THR A 40 -2.78 -9.68 2.17
N TYR A 41 -2.01 -8.64 1.82
CA TYR A 41 -2.02 -8.02 0.50
C TYR A 41 -0.62 -7.53 0.15
N ARG A 42 -0.36 -7.36 -1.14
CA ARG A 42 0.85 -6.74 -1.67
C ARG A 42 0.48 -5.64 -2.65
N TRP A 43 1.20 -4.54 -2.55
CA TRP A 43 1.21 -3.49 -3.56
C TRP A 43 2.58 -3.50 -4.24
N THR A 44 2.61 -3.39 -5.56
CA THR A 44 3.84 -3.28 -6.34
C THR A 44 3.74 -2.09 -7.31
N PRO A 45 4.81 -1.30 -7.46
CA PRO A 45 4.82 -0.19 -8.42
C PRO A 45 4.67 -0.69 -9.85
N GLU A 46 5.37 -1.78 -10.17
CA GLU A 46 5.20 -2.52 -11.42
C GLU A 46 3.99 -3.46 -11.31
N PRO A 47 2.99 -3.34 -12.20
CA PRO A 47 1.81 -4.19 -12.16
C PRO A 47 2.20 -5.63 -12.50
N ALA A 48 1.72 -6.57 -11.68
CA ALA A 48 1.97 -7.99 -11.85
C ALA A 48 0.71 -8.69 -12.35
N ALA A 49 0.88 -9.67 -13.23
CA ALA A 49 -0.24 -10.44 -13.77
C ALA A 49 -0.93 -11.27 -12.67
N CYS A 50 -2.26 -11.22 -12.66
CA CYS A 50 -3.09 -12.09 -11.85
C CYS A 50 -3.04 -13.52 -12.42
N PRO A 51 -2.76 -14.54 -11.61
CA PRO A 51 -2.72 -15.94 -12.07
C PRO A 51 -4.08 -16.49 -12.51
N GLN A 52 -5.19 -15.92 -12.03
CA GLN A 52 -6.55 -16.32 -12.40
C GLN A 52 -7.04 -15.73 -13.74
N CYS A 53 -6.94 -14.41 -13.90
CA CYS A 53 -7.50 -13.71 -15.07
C CYS A 53 -6.45 -13.15 -16.04
N GLY A 54 -5.17 -13.15 -15.66
CA GLY A 54 -4.08 -12.58 -16.46
C GLY A 54 -3.97 -11.06 -16.41
N GLU A 55 -4.88 -10.37 -15.72
CA GLU A 55 -4.86 -8.90 -15.65
C GLU A 55 -3.66 -8.40 -14.83
N SER A 56 -2.96 -7.41 -15.37
CA SER A 56 -1.83 -6.77 -14.69
C SER A 56 -2.34 -5.74 -13.68
N VAL A 57 -2.18 -6.04 -12.39
CA VAL A 57 -2.64 -5.19 -11.30
C VAL A 57 -1.49 -4.82 -10.35
N GLN A 58 -1.54 -3.60 -9.82
CA GLN A 58 -0.57 -3.13 -8.83
C GLN A 58 -0.90 -3.64 -7.42
N LYS A 59 -2.16 -3.94 -7.13
CA LYS A 59 -2.62 -4.49 -5.84
C LYS A 59 -3.06 -5.93 -6.03
N ARG A 60 -2.53 -6.83 -5.20
CA ARG A 60 -2.96 -8.23 -5.14
C ARG A 60 -3.17 -8.65 -3.69
N TRP A 61 -4.06 -9.60 -3.47
CA TRP A 61 -4.47 -10.08 -2.16
C TRP A 61 -4.18 -11.56 -2.03
N LEU A 62 -3.79 -11.96 -0.83
CA LEU A 62 -3.60 -13.38 -0.53
C LEU A 62 -4.97 -14.08 -0.52
N ASP A 63 -5.05 -15.15 -1.30
CA ASP A 63 -6.15 -16.11 -1.41
C ASP A 63 -5.53 -17.51 -1.29
N GLY A 64 -5.69 -18.13 -0.11
CA GLY A 64 -4.91 -19.32 0.26
C GLY A 64 -3.41 -19.03 0.29
N ASP A 65 -2.68 -19.56 -0.69
CA ASP A 65 -1.23 -19.42 -0.86
C ASP A 65 -0.84 -18.54 -2.06
N GLU A 66 -1.81 -18.00 -2.79
CA GLU A 66 -1.59 -17.25 -4.02
C GLU A 66 -2.07 -15.79 -3.92
N TYR A 67 -1.42 -14.89 -4.64
CA TYR A 67 -1.82 -13.48 -4.70
C TYR A 67 -2.65 -13.20 -5.95
N VAL A 68 -3.94 -12.96 -5.77
CA VAL A 68 -4.92 -12.70 -6.84
C VAL A 68 -5.35 -11.23 -6.86
N CYS A 69 -5.94 -10.76 -7.96
CA CYS A 69 -6.51 -9.41 -8.04
C CYS A 69 -7.79 -9.29 -7.19
N LEU A 70 -8.28 -8.05 -7.01
CA LEU A 70 -9.48 -7.76 -6.20
C LEU A 70 -10.71 -8.52 -6.72
N ASP A 71 -10.83 -8.63 -8.04
CA ASP A 71 -12.00 -9.21 -8.71
C ASP A 71 -12.04 -10.75 -8.61
N CYS A 72 -10.87 -11.40 -8.60
CA CYS A 72 -10.74 -12.85 -8.51
C CYS A 72 -10.68 -13.38 -7.07
N LYS A 73 -10.62 -12.50 -6.06
CA LYS A 73 -10.54 -12.93 -4.67
C LYS A 73 -11.89 -13.49 -4.19
N ASP A 74 -11.86 -14.65 -3.54
CA ASP A 74 -13.03 -15.23 -2.87
C ASP A 74 -13.12 -14.65 -1.45
N TRP A 75 -13.98 -13.66 -1.26
CA TRP A 75 -14.11 -12.87 -0.01
C TRP A 75 -15.14 -13.43 0.96
#